data_AF-A0A131YH58-F1
#
_entry.id   AF-A0A131YH58-F1
#
_cell.length_a   1.000
_cell.length_b   1.000
_cell.length_c   1.000
_cell.angle_alpha   90.00
_cell.angle_beta   90.00
_cell.angle_gamma   90.00
#
_symmetry.space_group_name_H-M   'P 1'
#
loop_
_entity.id
_entity.type
_entity.pdbx_description
1 polymer ?
#
loop_
_entity_poly.entity_id
_entity_poly.type
_entity_poly.pdbx_seq_one_letter_code
_entity_poly.pdbx_strand_id
1 'polypeptide(L)'
;MNRTDYDTAFSCPVCLGPSQNMVFGLCQHFVCATCLYEPVDESLKAALHCCPICKAKNAFPDYCPDIPETTKQLMNIAGVVKCPRKRCGEEMWTWEEKEHEKSCRGVVRRTAARCCGSPGSASTSQKSNTRQSKRKRSKSSIAVRN
;
A
#
# COMPACT_ATOMS: atom_id res chain seq x y z
N MET A 1 -8.62 -24.03 -0.01
CA MET A 1 -7.18 -23.81 0.14
C MET A 1 -6.86 -23.64 1.61
N ASN A 2 -5.88 -24.37 2.11
CA ASN A 2 -5.41 -24.27 3.48
C ASN A 2 -4.45 -23.07 3.62
N ARG A 3 -4.32 -22.53 4.83
CA ARG A 3 -3.44 -21.38 5.16
C ARG A 3 -1.99 -21.56 4.66
N THR A 4 -1.50 -22.80 4.66
CA THR A 4 -0.17 -23.21 4.17
C THR A 4 0.03 -23.06 2.65
N ASP A 5 -1.06 -23.09 1.88
CA ASP A 5 -0.97 -23.05 0.42
C ASP A 5 -0.65 -21.62 -0.05
N TYR A 6 -1.17 -20.60 0.65
CA TYR A 6 -0.87 -19.20 0.37
C TYR A 6 0.56 -18.84 0.78
N ASP A 7 0.97 -19.31 1.96
CA ASP A 7 2.33 -19.11 2.47
C ASP A 7 3.37 -19.61 1.47
N THR A 8 3.16 -20.80 0.90
CA THR A 8 4.10 -21.38 -0.07
C THR A 8 4.00 -20.75 -1.46
N ALA A 9 2.80 -20.36 -1.91
CA ALA A 9 2.58 -19.83 -3.25
C ALA A 9 2.97 -18.35 -3.41
N PHE A 10 2.95 -17.56 -2.34
CA PHE A 10 3.14 -16.10 -2.39
C PHE A 10 4.31 -15.61 -1.55
N SER A 11 5.02 -16.47 -0.82
CA SER A 11 6.25 -16.09 -0.14
C SER A 11 7.41 -15.93 -1.11
N CYS A 12 8.30 -15.01 -0.77
CA CYS A 12 9.54 -14.84 -1.50
C CYS A 12 10.40 -16.11 -1.40
N PRO A 13 10.93 -16.66 -2.51
CA PRO A 13 11.74 -17.88 -2.49
C PRO A 13 13.11 -17.69 -1.81
N VAL A 14 13.52 -16.45 -1.52
CA VAL A 14 14.82 -16.13 -0.91
C VAL A 14 14.71 -16.01 0.61
N CYS A 15 13.81 -15.15 1.11
CA CYS A 15 13.65 -14.94 2.55
C CYS A 15 12.53 -15.78 3.17
N LEU A 16 11.74 -16.48 2.36
CA LEU A 16 10.57 -17.26 2.77
C LEU A 16 9.50 -16.44 3.50
N GLY A 17 9.53 -15.11 3.35
CA GLY A 17 8.58 -14.20 3.97
C GLY A 17 7.63 -13.54 2.96
N PRO A 18 6.50 -13.02 3.45
CA PRO A 18 5.60 -12.20 2.65
C PRO A 18 6.21 -10.83 2.36
N SER A 19 5.88 -10.27 1.20
CA SER A 19 6.17 -8.86 0.91
C SER A 19 5.14 -8.26 -0.04
N GLN A 20 4.78 -7.00 0.14
CA GLN A 20 3.92 -6.29 -0.81
C GLN A 20 4.70 -5.84 -2.06
N ASN A 21 6.01 -5.69 -1.91
CA ASN A 21 6.92 -5.22 -2.95
C ASN A 21 7.56 -6.42 -3.67
N MET A 22 6.74 -7.17 -4.41
CA MET A 22 7.21 -8.27 -5.25
C MET A 22 7.60 -7.79 -6.64
N VAL A 23 8.73 -8.28 -7.14
CA VAL A 23 9.25 -8.00 -8.47
C VAL A 23 9.19 -9.27 -9.31
N PHE A 24 8.48 -9.21 -10.43
CA PHE A 24 8.34 -10.31 -11.37
C PHE A 24 9.44 -10.23 -12.41
N GLY A 25 10.13 -11.34 -12.62
CA GLY A 25 11.09 -11.47 -13.70
C GLY A 25 10.41 -11.78 -15.04
N LEU A 26 11.16 -11.63 -16.13
CA LEU A 26 10.76 -12.04 -17.48
C LEU A 26 10.42 -13.53 -17.56
N CYS A 27 10.99 -14.34 -16.66
CA CYS A 27 10.69 -15.75 -16.50
C CYS A 27 9.42 -16.04 -15.67
N GLN A 28 8.61 -15.01 -15.34
CA GLN A 28 7.37 -15.06 -14.55
C GLN A 28 7.51 -15.49 -13.09
N HIS A 29 8.73 -15.82 -12.63
CA HIS A 29 9.01 -15.99 -11.21
C HIS A 29 9.16 -14.64 -10.50
N PHE A 30 8.86 -14.60 -9.20
CA PHE A 30 8.90 -13.39 -8.40
C PHE A 30 9.84 -13.51 -7.21
N VAL A 31 10.39 -12.36 -6.78
CA VAL A 31 11.25 -12.21 -5.62
C VAL A 31 10.93 -10.86 -4.94
N CYS A 32 11.08 -10.79 -3.62
CA CYS A 32 10.87 -9.56 -2.87
C CYS A 32 11.92 -8.49 -3.25
N ALA A 33 11.52 -7.23 -3.38
CA ALA A 33 12.44 -6.15 -3.79
C ALA A 33 13.64 -6.01 -2.85
N THR A 34 13.43 -6.12 -1.54
CA THR A 34 14.51 -6.05 -0.53
C THR A 34 15.49 -7.23 -0.63
N CYS A 35 15.01 -8.37 -1.12
CA CYS A 35 15.81 -9.56 -1.37
C CYS A 35 16.62 -9.40 -2.65
N LEU A 36 16.01 -8.80 -3.68
CA LEU A 36 16.53 -8.73 -5.04
C LEU A 36 17.55 -7.61 -5.25
N TYR A 37 17.29 -6.45 -4.66
CA TYR A 37 18.07 -5.22 -4.86
C TYR A 37 18.86 -4.83 -3.61
N GLU A 38 19.98 -4.14 -3.85
CA GLU A 38 20.76 -3.50 -2.79
C GLU A 38 20.00 -2.29 -2.22
N PRO A 39 20.05 -2.05 -0.89
CA PRO A 39 19.21 -1.05 -0.25
C PRO A 39 19.67 0.40 -0.49
N VAL A 40 20.90 0.61 -0.96
CA VAL A 40 21.50 1.96 -1.08
C VAL A 40 21.32 2.54 -2.49
N ASP A 41 21.67 1.75 -3.50
CA ASP A 41 21.69 2.14 -4.90
C ASP A 41 20.59 1.45 -5.73
N GLU A 42 19.78 0.60 -5.09
CA GLU A 42 18.66 -0.13 -5.70
C GLU A 42 19.10 -0.98 -6.91
N SER A 43 20.37 -1.36 -6.97
CA SER A 43 20.95 -2.17 -8.03
C SER A 43 20.74 -3.66 -7.75
N LEU A 44 20.63 -4.45 -8.82
CA LEU A 44 20.42 -5.90 -8.72
C LEU A 44 21.62 -6.54 -8.02
N LYS A 45 21.34 -7.33 -6.97
CA LYS A 45 22.39 -8.03 -6.24
C LYS A 45 23.14 -9.00 -7.16
N ALA A 46 24.46 -8.99 -7.09
CA ALA A 46 25.32 -9.83 -7.94
C ALA A 46 24.96 -11.33 -7.86
N ALA A 47 24.55 -11.82 -6.68
CA ALA A 47 24.12 -13.20 -6.48
C ALA A 47 22.81 -13.57 -7.22
N LEU A 48 22.04 -12.58 -7.70
CA LEU A 48 20.71 -12.73 -8.27
C LEU A 48 20.62 -12.30 -9.76
N HIS A 49 21.75 -12.21 -10.46
CA HIS A 49 21.77 -12.10 -11.93
C HIS A 49 21.12 -13.31 -12.63
N CYS A 50 20.99 -14.43 -11.93
CA CYS A 50 20.22 -15.59 -12.36
C CYS A 50 19.00 -15.78 -11.46
N CYS A 51 17.86 -16.16 -12.04
CA CYS A 51 16.65 -16.47 -11.30
C CYS A 51 16.94 -17.57 -10.25
N PRO A 52 16.59 -17.37 -8.96
CA PRO A 52 16.86 -18.37 -7.93
C PRO A 52 16.06 -19.67 -8.16
N ILE A 53 14.91 -19.59 -8.84
CA ILE A 53 14.01 -20.71 -9.11
C ILE A 53 14.42 -21.49 -10.36
N CYS A 54 14.41 -20.85 -11.54
CA CYS A 54 14.65 -21.55 -12.82
C CYS A 54 16.06 -21.35 -13.40
N LYS A 55 16.93 -20.59 -12.73
CA LYS A 55 18.31 -20.27 -13.18
C LYS A 55 18.41 -19.50 -14.51
N ALA A 56 17.30 -18.97 -15.03
CA ALA A 56 17.31 -18.09 -16.19
C ALA A 56 18.17 -16.83 -15.92
N LYS A 57 19.06 -16.49 -16.86
CA LYS A 57 19.91 -15.31 -16.79
C LYS A 57 19.12 -14.05 -17.14
N ASN A 58 19.52 -12.92 -16.56
CA ASN A 58 18.91 -11.60 -16.82
C ASN A 58 17.39 -11.63 -16.69
N ALA A 59 16.89 -12.43 -15.73
CA ALA A 59 15.47 -12.61 -15.52
C ALA A 59 14.84 -11.38 -14.86
N PHE A 60 15.61 -10.64 -14.07
CA PHE A 60 15.14 -9.46 -13.34
C PHE A 60 15.78 -8.18 -13.88
N PRO A 61 15.12 -7.03 -13.74
CA PRO A 61 15.69 -5.73 -14.10
C PRO A 61 16.95 -5.41 -13.28
N ASP A 62 17.90 -4.69 -13.87
CA ASP A 62 19.17 -4.30 -13.21
C ASP A 62 18.99 -3.29 -12.08
N TYR A 63 17.90 -2.53 -12.08
CA TYR A 63 17.53 -1.57 -11.03
C TYR A 63 16.11 -1.84 -10.55
N CYS A 64 15.81 -1.50 -9.30
CA CYS A 64 14.49 -1.69 -8.73
C CYS A 64 13.43 -0.93 -9.56
N PRO A 65 12.47 -1.62 -10.19
CA PRO A 65 11.42 -0.96 -10.94
C PRO A 65 10.38 -0.36 -10.00
N ASP A 66 9.62 0.61 -10.50
CA ASP A 66 8.39 1.06 -9.84
C ASP A 66 7.37 -0.08 -9.80
N ILE A 67 7.13 -0.63 -8.61
CA ILE A 67 6.22 -1.76 -8.43
C ILE A 67 4.77 -1.28 -8.58
N PRO A 68 4.01 -1.85 -9.55
CA PRO A 68 2.63 -1.45 -9.79
C PRO A 68 1.75 -1.60 -8.54
N GLU A 69 0.82 -0.67 -8.33
CA GLU A 69 -0.11 -0.73 -7.21
C GLU A 69 -0.99 -1.99 -7.25
N THR A 70 -1.29 -2.51 -8.45
CA THR A 70 -2.00 -3.77 -8.64
C THR A 70 -1.28 -4.96 -8.02
N THR A 71 0.05 -5.01 -8.08
CA THR A 71 0.87 -6.04 -7.42
C THR A 71 0.73 -5.95 -5.91
N LYS A 72 0.80 -4.74 -5.34
CA LYS A 72 0.62 -4.53 -3.90
C LYS A 72 -0.78 -4.93 -3.47
N GLN A 73 -1.80 -4.59 -4.25
CA GLN A 73 -3.18 -5.00 -4.03
C GLN A 73 -3.36 -6.52 -4.07
N LEU A 74 -2.71 -7.21 -5.01
CA LEU A 74 -2.71 -8.68 -5.07
C LEU A 74 -2.17 -9.28 -3.76
N MET A 75 -1.03 -8.79 -3.29
CA MET A 75 -0.44 -9.27 -2.03
C MET A 75 -1.31 -8.93 -0.81
N ASN A 76 -1.97 -7.78 -0.80
CA ASN A 76 -2.95 -7.42 0.24
C ASN A 76 -4.13 -8.40 0.27
N ILE A 77 -4.67 -8.75 -0.90
CA ILE A 77 -5.78 -9.71 -1.04
C ILE A 77 -5.33 -11.12 -0.62
N ALA A 78 -4.09 -11.49 -0.92
CA ALA A 78 -3.49 -12.74 -0.46
C ALA A 78 -3.35 -12.79 1.07
N GLY A 79 -3.42 -11.63 1.75
CA GLY A 79 -3.36 -11.52 3.21
C GLY A 79 -2.04 -11.01 3.75
N VAL A 80 -1.22 -10.35 2.93
CA VAL A 80 -0.01 -9.64 3.39
C VAL A 80 -0.39 -8.25 3.89
N VAL A 81 -0.01 -7.94 5.12
CA VAL A 81 -0.27 -6.64 5.77
C VAL A 81 1.02 -6.01 6.27
N LYS A 82 1.02 -4.69 6.36
CA LYS A 82 2.08 -3.90 7.01
C LYS A 82 1.71 -3.60 8.44
N CYS A 83 2.68 -3.67 9.35
CA CYS A 83 2.47 -3.27 10.74
C CYS A 83 1.92 -1.84 10.85
N PRO A 84 0.81 -1.61 11.59
CA PRO A 84 0.19 -0.29 11.70
C PRO A 84 0.99 0.68 12.59
N ARG A 85 1.97 0.20 13.36
CA ARG A 85 2.77 1.02 14.28
C ARG A 85 3.86 1.79 13.53
N LYS A 86 4.10 3.04 13.94
CA LYS A 86 5.17 3.86 13.35
C LYS A 86 6.54 3.25 13.67
N ARG A 87 7.47 3.38 12.71
CA ARG A 87 8.86 2.87 12.79
C ARG A 87 9.04 1.35 12.82
N CYS A 88 7.97 0.56 12.67
CA CYS A 88 8.10 -0.87 12.43
C CYS A 88 8.15 -1.14 10.93
N GLY A 89 7.04 -0.90 10.21
CA GLY A 89 7.00 -1.07 8.75
C GLY A 89 7.19 -2.51 8.26
N GLU A 90 7.23 -3.48 9.18
CA GLU A 90 7.39 -4.90 8.86
C GLU A 90 6.14 -5.41 8.12
N GLU A 91 6.38 -6.23 7.11
CA GLU A 91 5.36 -6.91 6.32
C GLU A 91 5.20 -8.34 6.87
N MET A 92 3.97 -8.76 7.11
CA MET A 92 3.63 -10.04 7.71
C MET A 92 2.30 -10.54 7.18
N TRP A 93 1.95 -11.79 7.48
CA TRP A 93 0.63 -12.30 7.18
C TRP A 93 -0.41 -11.77 8.17
N THR A 94 -1.65 -11.59 7.71
CA THR A 94 -2.80 -11.23 8.56
C THR A 94 -2.97 -12.14 9.77
N TRP A 95 -2.64 -13.42 9.65
CA TRP A 95 -2.71 -14.37 10.76
C TRP A 95 -1.55 -14.28 11.75
N GLU A 96 -0.43 -13.66 11.38
CA GLU A 96 0.73 -13.41 12.25
C GLU A 96 0.64 -12.07 12.98
N GLU A 97 -0.27 -11.20 12.55
CA GLU A 97 -0.43 -9.84 13.08
C GLU A 97 -0.58 -9.82 14.62
N LYS A 98 -1.37 -10.73 15.18
CA LYS A 98 -1.60 -10.83 16.64
C LYS A 98 -0.35 -11.25 17.41
N GLU A 99 0.52 -12.03 16.80
CA GLU A 99 1.77 -12.47 17.42
C GLU A 99 2.81 -11.35 17.35
N HIS A 100 2.95 -10.73 16.18
CA HIS A 100 3.78 -9.56 16.00
C HIS A 100 3.39 -8.42 16.95
N GLU A 101 2.10 -8.18 17.19
CA GLU A 101 1.64 -7.10 18.07
C GLU A 101 2.23 -7.19 19.49
N LYS A 102 2.48 -8.41 19.98
CA LYS A 102 3.06 -8.67 21.31
C LYS A 102 4.54 -8.31 21.38
N SER A 103 5.29 -8.52 20.31
CA SER A 103 6.74 -8.29 20.23
C SER A 103 7.12 -6.99 19.52
N CYS A 104 6.14 -6.30 18.92
CA CYS A 104 6.37 -5.11 18.10
C CYS A 104 6.96 -3.95 18.93
N ARG A 105 8.14 -3.50 18.52
CA ARG A 105 8.84 -2.32 19.08
C ARG A 105 8.38 -0.99 18.47
N GLY A 106 7.42 -1.02 17.55
CA GLY A 106 6.88 0.16 16.90
C GLY A 106 6.09 1.05 17.86
N VAL A 107 6.06 2.36 17.58
CA VAL A 107 5.28 3.33 18.35
C VAL A 107 3.82 3.23 17.93
N VAL A 108 2.92 2.93 18.87
CA VAL A 108 1.48 2.88 18.63
C VAL A 108 1.03 4.23 18.05
N ARG A 109 0.35 4.22 16.89
CA ARG A 109 -0.35 5.42 16.43
C ARG A 109 -1.43 5.70 17.45
N ARG A 110 -1.25 6.76 18.26
CA ARG A 110 -2.39 7.38 18.93
C ARG A 110 -3.34 7.79 17.82
N THR A 111 -4.42 7.06 17.64
CA THR A 111 -5.60 7.60 16.97
C THR A 111 -5.91 8.87 17.72
N ALA A 112 -5.86 10.02 17.02
CA ALA A 112 -6.36 11.26 17.59
C ALA A 112 -7.80 10.97 17.98
N ALA A 113 -8.03 10.77 19.29
CA ALA A 113 -9.37 10.72 19.83
C ALA A 113 -10.01 12.01 19.34
N ARG A 114 -10.99 11.90 18.44
CA ARG A 114 -11.87 13.02 18.12
C ARG A 114 -12.34 13.51 19.48
N CYS A 115 -11.94 14.73 19.86
CA CYS A 115 -12.45 15.36 21.07
C CYS A 115 -13.97 15.23 21.01
N CYS A 116 -14.50 14.46 21.95
CA CYS A 116 -15.91 14.23 22.14
C CYS A 116 -16.52 15.59 22.48
N GLY A 117 -17.10 16.26 21.48
CA GLY A 117 -18.05 17.34 21.72
C GLY A 117 -19.30 16.71 22.33
N SER A 118 -19.37 16.68 23.67
CA SER A 118 -20.59 16.30 24.37
C SER A 118 -21.74 17.24 23.99
N PRO A 119 -22.98 16.74 23.89
CA PRO A 119 -24.15 17.53 23.55
C PRO A 119 -24.60 18.33 24.79
N GLY A 120 -24.61 19.65 24.68
CA GLY A 120 -25.01 20.52 25.77
C GLY A 120 -25.73 21.77 25.27
N SER A 121 -27.04 21.78 25.49
CA SER A 121 -27.86 22.97 25.74
C SER A 121 -28.32 23.80 24.53
N ALA A 122 -29.59 23.60 24.18
CA ALA A 122 -30.37 24.53 23.39
C ALA A 122 -30.44 25.92 24.06
N SER A 123 -30.32 26.98 23.27
CA SER A 123 -30.84 28.31 23.59
C SER A 123 -31.24 29.01 22.31
N THR A 124 -32.56 29.08 22.14
CA THR A 124 -33.33 29.89 21.21
C THR A 124 -32.92 31.37 21.29
N SER A 125 -32.66 32.01 20.15
CA SER A 125 -33.14 33.38 19.95
C SER A 125 -33.12 33.81 18.48
N GLN A 126 -34.23 34.41 18.07
CA GLN A 126 -34.55 34.90 16.74
C GLN A 126 -33.79 36.18 16.39
N LYS A 127 -33.56 36.41 15.08
CA LYS A 127 -33.85 37.67 14.34
C LYS A 127 -33.41 37.50 12.88
N SER A 128 -34.34 37.19 11.97
CA SER A 128 -35.08 38.10 11.09
C SER A 128 -34.30 38.61 9.86
N ASN A 129 -34.74 38.18 8.67
CA ASN A 129 -35.04 38.97 7.46
C ASN A 129 -34.09 40.14 7.11
N THR A 130 -33.56 40.30 5.90
CA THR A 130 -34.30 40.47 4.63
C THR A 130 -33.29 40.65 3.46
N ARG A 131 -33.69 40.18 2.27
CA ARG A 131 -33.55 40.79 0.91
C ARG A 131 -32.94 39.89 -0.15
N GLN A 132 -33.88 39.33 -0.92
CA GLN A 132 -33.75 39.01 -2.34
C GLN A 132 -33.07 40.15 -3.11
N SER A 133 -32.21 39.81 -4.06
CA SER A 133 -32.33 40.40 -5.40
C SER A 133 -31.88 39.44 -6.49
N LYS A 134 -32.62 39.53 -7.58
CA LYS A 134 -32.77 38.65 -8.72
C LYS A 134 -31.63 38.77 -9.74
N ARG A 135 -31.43 37.64 -10.45
CA ARG A 135 -31.19 37.52 -11.91
C ARG A 135 -29.94 38.21 -12.51
N LYS A 136 -29.17 37.43 -13.28
CA LYS A 136 -29.41 37.30 -14.73
C LYS A 136 -28.64 36.12 -15.33
N ARG A 137 -29.34 35.49 -16.26
CA ARG A 137 -28.98 34.40 -17.16
C ARG A 137 -28.37 35.03 -18.41
N SER A 138 -27.26 34.53 -18.92
CA SER A 138 -26.88 34.74 -20.32
C SER A 138 -26.14 33.51 -20.83
N LYS A 139 -26.83 32.77 -21.70
CA LYS A 139 -26.24 31.89 -22.69
C LYS A 139 -25.48 32.79 -23.69
N SER A 140 -24.33 32.33 -24.16
CA SER A 140 -23.80 32.72 -25.46
C SER A 140 -23.25 31.48 -26.15
N SER A 141 -23.77 31.28 -27.34
CA SER A 141 -23.59 30.17 -28.25
C SER A 141 -22.54 30.50 -29.32
N ILE A 142 -21.82 29.45 -29.76
CA ILE A 142 -21.32 29.17 -31.12
C ILE A 142 -20.25 30.11 -31.73
N ALA A 143 -19.12 29.52 -32.15
CA ALA A 143 -18.62 29.64 -33.53
C ALA A 143 -17.53 28.57 -33.83
N VAL A 144 -17.65 28.01 -35.03
CA VAL A 144 -16.80 27.01 -35.71
C VAL A 144 -15.68 27.71 -36.49
N ARG A 145 -14.65 26.93 -36.89
CA ARG A 145 -13.65 27.10 -38.00
C ARG A 145 -12.22 27.35 -37.48
N ASN A 146 -11.16 26.73 -38.02
CA ASN A 146 -10.96 25.95 -39.25
C ASN A 146 -10.23 24.64 -38.95
#